data_AF-A0A4S8LX85-F1
#
_entry.id   AF-A0A4S8LX85-F1
#
_cell.length_a   1.000
_cell.length_b   1.000
_cell.length_c   1.000
_cell.angle_alpha   90.00
_cell.angle_beta   90.00
_cell.angle_gamma   90.00
#
_symmetry.space_group_name_H-M   'P 1'
#
loop_
_entity.id
_entity.type
_entity.pdbx_description
1 polymer ?
#
loop_
_entity_poly.entity_id
_entity_poly.type
_entity_poly.pdbx_seq_one_letter_code
_entity_poly.pdbx_strand_id
1 'polypeptide(L)'
;MSLQESDGRTKDIAERLRCDLSFVTALTDLVIDRISTFRKKVKDVALTEIAAYELGTDSTTEEKCAARVEALFEHDKYTFPGAWDESQWDPKNLTGVQTFTIRKNKSYMHDAMKKTLKKFFFQSPTSIGSQLSSTFTCDYQDPTGVDKRNEMPITFVALMATAIFAGLLEWSNGIWKLINFSGDTYSSVYDAHVMALQDLIDAHSKEMHNILADLLEYCGTKTTTQRGGGALQLADFS
;
A
#
# COMPACT_ATOMS: atom_id res chain seq x y z
N MET A 1 13.32 1.83 -23.17
CA MET A 1 13.61 3.22 -23.56
C MET A 1 15.04 3.50 -23.12
N SER A 2 15.96 3.61 -24.08
CA SER A 2 17.38 3.84 -23.82
C SER A 2 17.57 5.17 -23.12
N LEU A 3 18.23 5.19 -21.96
CA LEU A 3 18.78 6.42 -21.37
C LEU A 3 19.98 6.84 -22.23
N GLN A 4 19.72 7.38 -23.41
CA GLN A 4 20.73 8.00 -24.25
C GLN A 4 20.28 9.42 -24.58
N GLU A 5 20.76 10.35 -23.76
CA GLU A 5 21.57 11.50 -24.17
C GLU A 5 21.89 12.30 -22.90
N SER A 6 23.17 12.53 -22.60
CA SER A 6 23.56 13.48 -21.57
C SER A 6 23.25 14.89 -22.06
N ASP A 7 21.98 15.27 -21.95
CA ASP A 7 21.43 16.53 -22.40
C ASP A 7 22.15 17.69 -21.72
N GLY A 8 22.54 18.73 -22.48
CA GLY A 8 23.18 19.93 -21.94
C GLY A 8 22.35 20.57 -20.82
N ARG A 9 21.03 20.34 -20.84
CA ARG A 9 20.11 20.72 -19.75
C ARG A 9 20.41 20.00 -18.44
N THR A 10 20.74 18.72 -18.45
CA THR A 10 21.08 17.96 -17.23
C THR A 10 22.38 18.45 -16.61
N LYS A 11 23.37 18.84 -17.43
CA LYS A 11 24.61 19.45 -16.96
C LYS A 11 24.39 20.84 -16.38
N ASP A 12 23.58 21.68 -17.03
CA ASP A 12 23.22 23.02 -16.53
C ASP A 12 22.48 22.93 -15.18
N ILE A 13 21.49 22.03 -15.07
CA ILE A 13 20.78 21.78 -13.80
C ILE A 13 21.77 21.31 -12.73
N ALA A 14 22.68 20.39 -13.04
CA ALA A 14 23.66 19.89 -12.08
C ALA A 14 24.63 20.99 -11.60
N GLU A 15 25.03 21.91 -12.48
CA GLU A 15 25.90 23.02 -12.13
C GLU A 15 25.17 24.05 -11.25
N ARG A 16 23.92 24.37 -11.60
CA ARG A 16 23.09 25.28 -10.81
C ARG A 16 22.74 24.72 -9.44
N LEU A 17 22.52 23.40 -9.34
CA LEU A 17 22.33 22.71 -8.06
C LEU A 17 23.52 22.89 -7.10
N ARG A 18 24.74 23.11 -7.60
CA ARG A 18 25.94 23.29 -6.76
C ARG A 18 26.12 24.73 -6.28
N CYS A 19 25.77 25.71 -7.10
CA CYS A 19 26.24 27.08 -6.92
C CYS A 19 25.11 28.13 -6.80
N ASP A 20 23.85 27.79 -7.06
CA ASP A 20 22.71 28.72 -7.06
C ASP A 20 21.68 28.32 -6.00
N LEU A 21 21.83 28.86 -4.79
CA LEU A 21 20.95 28.57 -3.66
C LEU A 21 19.49 28.94 -3.96
N SER A 22 19.25 30.05 -4.66
CA SER A 22 17.89 30.49 -4.99
C SER A 22 17.18 29.53 -5.92
N PHE A 23 17.90 28.99 -6.90
CA PHE A 23 17.42 27.93 -7.78
C PHE A 23 17.21 26.61 -7.02
N VAL A 24 18.15 26.24 -6.14
CA VAL A 24 18.01 25.04 -5.30
C VAL A 24 16.77 25.14 -4.42
N THR A 25 16.54 26.26 -3.72
CA THR A 25 15.35 26.46 -2.89
C THR A 25 14.06 26.32 -3.70
N ALA A 26 13.95 27.01 -4.84
CA ALA A 26 12.75 26.93 -5.68
C ALA A 26 12.52 25.51 -6.24
N LEU A 27 13.59 24.81 -6.62
CA LEU A 27 13.51 23.42 -7.09
C LEU A 27 13.12 22.47 -5.96
N THR A 28 13.70 22.66 -4.76
CA THR A 28 13.38 21.89 -3.56
C THR A 28 11.91 22.08 -3.19
N ASP A 29 11.39 23.31 -3.19
CA ASP A 29 9.97 23.60 -2.92
C ASP A 29 9.07 22.87 -3.94
N LEU A 30 9.40 22.93 -5.23
CA LEU A 30 8.66 22.21 -6.28
C LEU A 30 8.67 20.68 -6.06
N VAL A 31 9.80 20.12 -5.60
CA VAL A 31 9.92 18.69 -5.31
C VAL A 31 9.15 18.33 -4.04
N ILE A 32 9.23 19.15 -2.98
CA ILE A 32 8.49 18.97 -1.73
C ILE A 32 6.98 18.99 -1.99
N ASP A 33 6.48 19.96 -2.76
CA ASP A 33 5.07 20.06 -3.11
C ASP A 33 4.58 18.85 -3.90
N ARG A 34 5.40 18.36 -4.83
CA ARG A 34 5.10 17.14 -5.59
C ARG A 34 5.09 15.90 -4.71
N ILE A 35 6.04 15.76 -3.78
CA ILE A 35 6.10 14.64 -2.84
C ILE A 35 4.89 14.67 -1.90
N SER A 36 4.52 15.84 -1.38
CA SER A 36 3.33 16.02 -0.54
C SER A 36 2.06 15.63 -1.29
N THR A 37 1.90 16.14 -2.52
CA THR A 37 0.76 15.80 -3.39
C THR A 37 0.72 14.31 -3.71
N PHE A 38 1.87 13.70 -3.98
CA PHE A 38 1.98 12.27 -4.27
C PHE A 38 1.57 11.43 -3.06
N ARG A 39 2.14 11.72 -1.89
CA ARG A 39 1.83 11.05 -0.62
C ARG A 39 0.34 11.12 -0.29
N LYS A 40 -0.27 12.30 -0.42
CA LYS A 40 -1.71 12.48 -0.21
C LYS A 40 -2.52 11.55 -1.12
N LYS A 41 -2.20 11.50 -2.42
CA LYS A 41 -2.92 10.63 -3.36
C LYS A 41 -2.77 9.13 -3.03
N VAL A 42 -1.62 8.69 -2.52
CA VAL A 42 -1.45 7.29 -2.05
C VAL A 42 -2.41 7.01 -0.90
N LYS A 43 -2.47 7.92 0.09
CA LYS A 43 -3.38 7.78 1.22
C LYS A 43 -4.84 7.81 0.80
N ASP A 44 -5.23 8.69 -0.11
CA ASP A 44 -6.61 8.78 -0.61
C ASP A 44 -7.05 7.44 -1.21
N VAL A 45 -6.18 6.74 -1.94
CA VAL A 45 -6.44 5.38 -2.42
C VAL A 45 -6.45 4.36 -1.28
N ALA A 46 -5.50 4.44 -0.34
CA ALA A 46 -5.48 3.53 0.81
C ALA A 46 -6.78 3.61 1.63
N LEU A 47 -7.32 4.82 1.84
CA LEU A 47 -8.58 5.08 2.53
C LEU A 47 -9.79 4.40 1.87
N THR A 48 -9.79 4.20 0.56
CA THR A 48 -10.88 3.44 -0.08
C THR A 48 -10.74 1.94 0.16
N GLU A 49 -9.52 1.44 0.37
CA GLU A 49 -9.26 0.01 0.55
C GLU A 49 -9.30 -0.43 2.01
N ILE A 50 -9.20 0.48 2.99
CA ILE A 50 -9.29 0.11 4.42
C ILE A 50 -10.65 -0.49 4.80
N ALA A 51 -11.69 -0.32 3.96
CA ALA A 51 -12.95 -1.02 4.12
C ALA A 51 -12.79 -2.56 4.20
N ALA A 52 -11.73 -3.12 3.62
CA ALA A 52 -11.41 -4.53 3.71
C ALA A 52 -11.01 -4.99 5.12
N TYR A 53 -10.71 -4.07 6.05
CA TYR A 53 -10.48 -4.38 7.46
C TYR A 53 -11.78 -4.48 8.26
N GLU A 54 -12.94 -4.18 7.66
CA GLU A 54 -14.26 -4.35 8.27
C GLU A 54 -14.36 -3.67 9.65
N LEU A 55 -13.92 -2.42 9.78
CA LEU A 55 -13.80 -1.77 11.10
C LEU A 55 -15.13 -1.61 11.86
N GLY A 56 -16.27 -1.68 11.17
CA GLY A 56 -17.59 -1.41 11.77
C GLY A 56 -17.74 0.08 12.05
N THR A 57 -17.94 0.87 11.00
CA THR A 57 -17.94 2.34 11.04
C THR A 57 -19.34 2.94 11.22
N ASP A 58 -20.32 2.18 11.70
CA ASP A 58 -21.66 2.73 11.95
C ASP A 58 -21.68 3.52 13.27
N SER A 59 -22.61 4.46 13.41
CA SER A 59 -22.70 5.34 14.60
C SER A 59 -23.04 4.57 15.88
N THR A 60 -23.38 3.29 15.79
CA THR A 60 -23.66 2.42 16.94
C THR A 60 -22.47 1.54 17.31
N THR A 61 -21.38 1.59 16.54
CA THR A 61 -20.21 0.72 16.69
C THR A 61 -18.89 1.48 16.82
N GLU A 62 -18.91 2.73 17.28
CA GLU A 62 -17.70 3.55 17.48
C GLU A 62 -16.66 2.82 18.38
N GLU A 63 -17.11 2.27 19.51
CA GLU A 63 -16.23 1.51 20.43
C GLU A 63 -15.64 0.26 19.76
N LYS A 64 -16.44 -0.43 18.93
CA LYS A 64 -15.99 -1.59 18.14
C LYS A 64 -14.91 -1.17 17.14
N CYS A 65 -15.11 -0.04 16.47
CA CYS A 65 -14.18 0.49 15.48
C CYS A 65 -12.84 0.84 16.12
N ALA A 66 -12.85 1.58 17.24
CA ALA A 66 -11.65 1.92 17.99
C ALA A 66 -10.88 0.65 18.42
N ALA A 67 -11.58 -0.32 19.01
CA ALA A 67 -10.98 -1.58 19.45
C ALA A 67 -10.43 -2.41 18.27
N ARG A 68 -11.09 -2.41 17.12
CA ARG A 68 -10.59 -3.07 15.90
C ARG A 68 -9.33 -2.37 15.38
N VAL A 69 -9.28 -1.04 15.37
CA VAL A 69 -8.07 -0.30 14.96
C VAL A 69 -6.89 -0.60 15.90
N GLU A 70 -7.12 -0.59 17.21
CA GLU A 70 -6.09 -0.95 18.20
C GLU A 70 -5.56 -2.38 17.99
N ALA A 71 -6.46 -3.35 17.84
CA ALA A 71 -6.09 -4.75 17.59
C ALA A 71 -5.32 -4.95 16.27
N LEU A 72 -5.53 -4.09 15.28
CA LEU A 72 -4.80 -4.11 14.01
C LEU A 72 -3.39 -3.51 14.14
N PHE A 73 -3.20 -2.52 14.99
CA PHE A 73 -1.89 -1.91 15.26
C PHE A 73 -1.00 -2.73 16.18
N GLU A 74 -1.59 -3.58 17.02
CA GLU A 74 -0.83 -4.53 17.83
C GLU A 74 0.06 -5.40 16.94
N HIS A 75 1.38 -5.27 17.08
CA HIS A 75 2.38 -6.00 16.29
C HIS A 75 2.18 -5.90 14.76
N ASP A 76 1.69 -4.76 14.26
CA ASP A 76 1.46 -4.49 12.83
C ASP A 76 0.59 -5.55 12.14
N LYS A 77 -0.37 -6.13 12.87
CA LYS A 77 -1.30 -7.16 12.37
C LYS A 77 -2.03 -6.73 11.10
N TYR A 78 -2.27 -5.44 10.88
CA TYR A 78 -2.88 -4.91 9.65
C TYR A 78 -2.10 -5.25 8.38
N THR A 79 -0.81 -5.58 8.47
CA THR A 79 -0.01 -6.00 7.33
C THR A 79 -0.36 -7.42 6.85
N PHE A 80 -1.00 -8.23 7.69
CA PHE A 80 -1.31 -9.62 7.40
C PHE A 80 -2.78 -9.79 6.95
N PRO A 81 -3.06 -10.70 6.01
CA PRO A 81 -4.40 -11.24 5.83
C PRO A 81 -4.92 -11.83 7.14
N GLY A 82 -6.19 -11.64 7.45
CA GLY A 82 -6.78 -12.16 8.67
C GLY A 82 -8.29 -12.06 8.68
N ALA A 83 -8.88 -12.39 9.82
CA ALA A 83 -10.31 -12.26 10.06
C ALA A 83 -10.58 -11.92 11.54
N TRP A 84 -11.71 -11.26 11.78
CA TRP A 84 -12.19 -10.97 13.12
C TRP A 84 -12.76 -12.23 13.77
N ASP A 85 -12.38 -12.47 15.03
CA ASP A 85 -13.10 -13.43 15.88
C ASP A 85 -14.32 -12.74 16.48
N GLU A 86 -15.50 -13.03 15.94
CA GLU A 86 -16.76 -12.44 16.43
C GLU A 86 -17.37 -13.21 17.60
N SER A 87 -16.79 -14.33 18.02
CA SER A 87 -17.36 -15.18 19.08
C SER A 87 -17.38 -14.52 20.45
N GLN A 88 -16.49 -13.57 20.70
CA GLN A 88 -16.33 -12.87 21.98
C GLN A 88 -16.96 -11.47 21.99
N TRP A 89 -17.58 -11.05 20.89
CA TRP A 89 -18.24 -9.76 20.80
C TRP A 89 -19.71 -9.88 21.20
N ASP A 90 -20.14 -9.11 22.20
CA ASP A 90 -21.56 -8.92 22.50
C ASP A 90 -22.10 -7.70 21.73
N PRO A 91 -22.84 -7.90 20.62
CA PRO A 91 -23.39 -6.80 19.85
C PRO A 91 -24.50 -6.04 20.58
N LYS A 92 -25.10 -6.59 21.63
CA LYS A 92 -26.18 -5.92 22.39
C LYS A 92 -25.63 -4.95 23.43
N ASN A 93 -24.49 -5.28 24.01
CA ASN A 93 -23.84 -4.48 25.04
C ASN A 93 -22.60 -3.75 24.54
N LEU A 94 -22.20 -3.96 23.27
CA LEU A 94 -20.97 -3.43 22.65
C LEU A 94 -19.70 -3.78 23.44
N THR A 95 -19.74 -4.89 24.18
CA THR A 95 -18.67 -5.32 25.07
C THR A 95 -18.06 -6.61 24.56
N GLY A 96 -16.73 -6.67 24.46
CA GLY A 96 -16.02 -7.88 24.04
C GLY A 96 -14.64 -7.58 23.47
N VAL A 97 -13.76 -8.58 23.51
CA VAL A 97 -12.40 -8.44 23.00
C VAL A 97 -12.41 -8.57 21.48
N GLN A 98 -12.09 -7.49 20.77
CA GLN A 98 -11.87 -7.56 19.32
C GLN A 98 -10.51 -8.20 19.04
N THR A 99 -10.52 -9.43 18.54
CA THR A 99 -9.28 -10.15 18.20
C THR A 99 -9.18 -10.35 16.70
N PHE A 100 -8.07 -9.89 16.11
CA PHE A 100 -7.75 -10.13 14.71
C PHE A 100 -6.82 -11.34 14.57
N THR A 101 -7.33 -12.42 13.96
CA THR A 101 -6.54 -13.63 13.73
C THR A 101 -5.81 -13.54 12.40
N ILE A 102 -4.49 -13.46 12.45
CA ILE A 102 -3.64 -13.39 11.25
C ILE A 102 -3.46 -14.76 10.60
N ARG A 103 -3.38 -14.77 9.27
CA ARG A 103 -2.83 -15.87 8.49
C ARG A 103 -1.32 -15.68 8.43
N LYS A 104 -0.61 -16.51 9.19
CA LYS A 104 0.86 -16.48 9.27
C LYS A 104 1.50 -16.68 7.89
N ASN A 105 2.73 -16.21 7.75
CA ASN A 105 3.58 -16.38 6.56
C ASN A 105 3.05 -15.71 5.28
N LYS A 106 2.26 -14.65 5.46
CA LYS A 106 1.69 -13.83 4.37
C LYS A 106 1.78 -12.35 4.74
N SER A 107 2.92 -11.94 5.31
CA SER A 107 3.17 -10.53 5.65
C SER A 107 3.00 -9.64 4.43
N TYR A 108 2.46 -8.45 4.62
CA TYR A 108 2.12 -7.46 3.58
C TYR A 108 1.16 -7.90 2.47
N MET A 109 0.47 -9.04 2.62
CA MET A 109 -0.44 -9.59 1.60
C MET A 109 -1.93 -9.31 1.86
N HIS A 110 -2.25 -8.47 2.85
CA HIS A 110 -3.65 -8.10 3.14
C HIS A 110 -4.33 -7.52 1.88
N ASP A 111 -5.63 -7.76 1.71
CA ASP A 111 -6.34 -7.36 0.49
C ASP A 111 -6.32 -5.85 0.25
N ALA A 112 -6.39 -5.06 1.33
CA ALA A 112 -6.24 -3.62 1.25
C ALA A 112 -4.88 -3.21 0.66
N MET A 113 -3.82 -3.94 1.00
CA MET A 113 -2.45 -3.67 0.54
C MET A 113 -2.29 -3.91 -0.96
N LYS A 114 -2.70 -5.11 -1.40
CA LYS A 114 -2.68 -5.51 -2.81
C LYS A 114 -3.49 -4.54 -3.68
N LYS A 115 -4.71 -4.23 -3.25
CA LYS A 115 -5.60 -3.32 -4.00
C LYS A 115 -5.04 -1.90 -4.03
N THR A 116 -4.47 -1.39 -2.93
CA THR A 116 -3.86 -0.05 -2.89
C THR A 116 -2.65 0.03 -3.82
N LEU A 117 -1.74 -0.96 -3.75
CA LEU A 117 -0.58 -1.05 -4.65
C LEU A 117 -1.02 -1.02 -6.12
N LYS A 118 -1.97 -1.89 -6.47
CA LYS A 118 -2.48 -2.00 -7.84
C LYS A 118 -3.15 -0.72 -8.31
N LYS A 119 -4.07 -0.15 -7.52
CA LYS A 119 -4.83 1.06 -7.88
C LYS A 119 -3.96 2.31 -7.95
N PHE A 120 -2.90 2.40 -7.16
CA PHE A 120 -2.08 3.60 -7.14
C PHE A 120 -0.90 3.53 -8.14
N PHE A 121 -0.16 2.43 -8.13
CA PHE A 121 1.08 2.32 -8.90
C PHE A 121 0.92 1.63 -10.26
N PHE A 122 -0.15 0.83 -10.45
CA PHE A 122 -0.30 -0.06 -11.62
C PHE A 122 -1.68 0.00 -12.29
N GLN A 123 -2.47 1.04 -12.04
CA GLN A 123 -3.84 1.13 -12.56
C GLN A 123 -3.90 1.17 -14.10
N SER A 124 -2.90 1.78 -14.72
CA SER A 124 -2.79 1.95 -16.16
C SER A 124 -1.35 1.73 -16.64
N PRO A 125 -1.14 1.47 -17.95
CA PRO A 125 0.21 1.40 -18.52
C PRO A 125 1.04 2.68 -18.34
N THR A 126 0.37 3.82 -18.07
CA THR A 126 1.02 5.12 -17.80
C THR A 126 1.29 5.37 -16.32
N SER A 127 0.88 4.46 -15.43
CA SER A 127 1.17 4.56 -14.00
C SER A 127 2.64 4.29 -13.72
N ILE A 128 3.19 4.93 -12.69
CA ILE A 128 4.64 4.90 -12.42
C ILE A 128 5.19 3.48 -12.21
N GLY A 129 4.45 2.62 -11.50
CA GLY A 129 4.83 1.21 -11.30
C GLY A 129 4.80 0.42 -12.59
N SER A 130 3.82 0.64 -13.46
CA SER A 130 3.77 0.00 -14.77
C SER A 130 4.92 0.42 -15.68
N GLN A 131 5.27 1.70 -15.69
CA GLN A 131 6.40 2.22 -16.48
C GLN A 131 7.76 1.71 -15.97
N LEU A 132 7.91 1.59 -14.66
CA LEU A 132 9.14 1.14 -14.01
C LEU A 132 9.23 -0.38 -13.85
N SER A 133 8.18 -1.13 -14.15
CA SER A 133 8.14 -2.59 -13.96
C SER A 133 9.31 -3.33 -14.63
N SER A 134 9.79 -2.81 -15.76
CA SER A 134 10.96 -3.35 -16.46
C SER A 134 12.30 -3.18 -15.72
N THR A 135 12.38 -2.26 -14.75
CA THR A 135 13.59 -2.02 -13.95
C THR A 135 13.58 -2.79 -12.63
N PHE A 136 12.48 -3.46 -12.29
CA PHE A 136 12.42 -4.28 -11.09
C PHE A 136 13.22 -5.55 -11.31
N THR A 137 13.99 -5.94 -10.29
CA THR A 137 14.88 -7.10 -10.34
C THR A 137 14.44 -8.15 -9.34
N CYS A 138 14.94 -9.38 -9.53
CA CYS A 138 14.93 -10.41 -8.51
C CYS A 138 16.23 -10.30 -7.72
N ASP A 139 16.14 -10.05 -6.42
CA ASP A 139 17.33 -10.00 -5.56
C ASP A 139 17.60 -11.37 -4.91
N TYR A 140 16.60 -12.26 -4.89
CA TYR A 140 16.73 -13.62 -4.40
C TYR A 140 17.49 -14.54 -5.37
N GLN A 141 18.55 -15.17 -4.87
CA GLN A 141 19.29 -16.20 -5.59
C GLN A 141 18.68 -17.58 -5.33
N ASP A 142 17.74 -18.00 -6.19
CA ASP A 142 17.16 -19.34 -6.10
C ASP A 142 18.24 -20.42 -6.30
N PRO A 143 18.46 -21.34 -5.33
CA PRO A 143 19.47 -22.39 -5.45
C PRO A 143 19.24 -23.33 -6.65
N THR A 144 18.01 -23.43 -7.14
CA THR A 144 17.68 -24.26 -8.32
C THR A 144 17.80 -23.48 -9.64
N GLY A 145 17.87 -22.14 -9.57
CA GLY A 145 17.88 -21.25 -10.72
C GLY A 145 16.60 -21.26 -11.55
N VAL A 146 15.51 -21.85 -11.03
CA VAL A 146 14.23 -22.00 -11.73
C VAL A 146 13.38 -20.75 -11.55
N ASP A 147 13.31 -20.21 -10.33
CA ASP A 147 12.55 -18.99 -10.07
C ASP A 147 13.41 -17.75 -10.35
N LYS A 148 12.92 -16.92 -11.26
CA LYS A 148 13.54 -15.65 -11.69
C LYS A 148 12.51 -14.53 -11.78
N ARG A 149 11.37 -14.68 -11.08
CA ARG A 149 10.33 -13.65 -11.09
C ARG A 149 10.88 -12.37 -10.49
N ASN A 150 10.60 -11.24 -11.15
CA ASN A 150 10.94 -9.93 -10.60
C ASN A 150 10.12 -9.66 -9.34
N GLU A 151 10.68 -8.86 -8.43
CA GLU A 151 10.07 -8.57 -7.14
C GLU A 151 9.52 -7.14 -7.09
N MET A 152 8.45 -6.93 -6.32
CA MET A 152 8.01 -5.59 -5.95
C MET A 152 9.08 -4.91 -5.09
N PRO A 153 9.52 -3.68 -5.41
CA PRO A 153 10.43 -2.95 -4.53
C PRO A 153 9.86 -2.75 -3.12
N ILE A 154 10.64 -3.04 -2.08
CA ILE A 154 10.21 -2.89 -0.68
C ILE A 154 9.76 -1.47 -0.35
N THR A 155 10.29 -0.46 -1.04
CA THR A 155 9.91 0.94 -0.85
C THR A 155 8.47 1.22 -1.26
N PHE A 156 7.93 0.51 -2.25
CA PHE A 156 6.52 0.62 -2.66
C PHE A 156 5.62 -0.04 -1.61
N VAL A 157 6.05 -1.19 -1.10
CA VAL A 157 5.34 -1.94 -0.05
C VAL A 157 5.31 -1.14 1.26
N ALA A 158 6.45 -0.61 1.72
CA ALA A 158 6.53 0.21 2.92
C ALA A 158 5.69 1.49 2.82
N LEU A 159 5.71 2.17 1.66
CA LEU A 159 4.92 3.38 1.45
C LEU A 159 3.41 3.09 1.50
N MET A 160 2.97 1.99 0.88
CA MET A 160 1.58 1.56 0.96
C MET A 160 1.19 1.17 2.39
N ALA A 161 2.03 0.43 3.11
CA ALA A 161 1.74 0.03 4.48
C ALA A 161 1.60 1.25 5.40
N THR A 162 2.46 2.25 5.20
CA THR A 162 2.40 3.55 5.88
C THR A 162 1.11 4.32 5.55
N ALA A 163 0.67 4.30 4.29
CA ALA A 163 -0.57 4.96 3.87
C ALA A 163 -1.81 4.29 4.49
N ILE A 164 -1.81 2.95 4.58
CA ILE A 164 -2.86 2.20 5.28
C ILE A 164 -2.83 2.47 6.77
N PHE A 165 -1.65 2.46 7.39
CA PHE A 165 -1.47 2.84 8.79
C PHE A 165 -2.09 4.21 9.06
N ALA A 166 -1.76 5.20 8.23
CA ALA A 166 -2.32 6.54 8.35
C ALA A 166 -3.84 6.55 8.17
N GLY A 167 -4.38 5.76 7.24
CA GLY A 167 -5.82 5.64 7.03
C GLY A 167 -6.56 4.99 8.21
N LEU A 168 -5.99 3.93 8.80
CA LEU A 168 -6.52 3.29 10.01
C LEU A 168 -6.45 4.24 11.21
N LEU A 169 -5.39 5.04 11.32
CA LEU A 169 -5.20 5.98 12.43
C LEU A 169 -6.30 7.05 12.48
N GLU A 170 -6.86 7.43 11.32
CA GLU A 170 -8.01 8.35 11.25
C GLU A 170 -9.27 7.79 11.92
N TRP A 171 -9.34 6.48 12.14
CA TRP A 171 -10.43 5.78 12.80
C TRP A 171 -10.09 5.32 14.22
N SER A 172 -8.95 5.74 14.78
CA SER A 172 -8.47 5.29 16.09
C SER A 172 -9.45 5.51 17.26
N ASN A 173 -10.29 6.55 17.18
CA ASN A 173 -11.31 6.84 18.18
C ASN A 173 -12.71 6.36 17.78
N GLY A 174 -12.81 5.48 16.77
CA GLY A 174 -14.09 5.00 16.22
C GLY A 174 -14.81 5.99 15.30
N ILE A 175 -14.45 7.27 15.36
CA ILE A 175 -14.97 8.33 14.50
C ILE A 175 -13.87 8.75 13.53
N TRP A 176 -14.21 8.85 12.24
CA TRP A 176 -13.28 9.33 11.23
C TRP A 176 -12.86 10.77 11.49
N LYS A 177 -11.54 10.98 11.59
CA LYS A 177 -10.94 12.30 11.69
C LYS A 177 -9.79 12.40 10.71
N LEU A 178 -9.86 13.38 9.81
CA LEU A 178 -8.78 13.68 8.88
C LEU A 178 -7.49 14.03 9.64
N ILE A 179 -6.43 13.26 9.39
CA ILE A 179 -5.08 13.51 9.88
C ILE A 179 -4.20 13.89 8.69
N ASN A 180 -3.40 14.93 8.83
CA ASN A 180 -2.54 15.36 7.73
C ASN A 180 -1.47 14.30 7.44
N PHE A 181 -1.41 13.81 6.19
CA PHE A 181 -0.43 12.81 5.78
C PHE A 181 0.84 13.50 5.28
N SER A 182 1.75 13.77 6.22
CA SER A 182 3.01 14.45 5.95
C SER A 182 4.21 13.51 6.14
N GLY A 183 5.33 13.86 5.53
CA GLY A 183 6.60 13.14 5.76
C GLY A 183 7.04 13.20 7.20
N ASP A 184 6.94 14.38 7.81
CA ASP A 184 7.37 14.61 9.19
C ASP A 184 6.58 13.77 10.20
N THR A 185 5.32 13.46 9.88
CA THR A 185 4.45 12.64 10.74
C THR A 185 4.66 11.14 10.56
N TYR A 186 4.96 10.69 9.33
CA TYR A 186 4.93 9.25 8.98
C TYR A 186 6.26 8.69 8.48
N SER A 187 7.35 9.48 8.50
CA SER A 187 8.69 9.00 8.13
C SER A 187 9.14 7.85 9.01
N SER A 188 8.96 7.95 10.33
CA SER A 188 9.32 6.89 11.27
C SER A 188 8.57 5.58 11.01
N VAL A 189 7.28 5.66 10.65
CA VAL A 189 6.45 4.51 10.30
C VAL A 189 6.93 3.88 8.99
N TYR A 190 7.25 4.70 8.00
CA TYR A 190 7.83 4.24 6.74
C TYR A 190 9.18 3.56 6.94
N ASP A 191 10.09 4.19 7.67
CA ASP A 191 11.43 3.67 7.94
C ASP A 191 11.35 2.36 8.73
N ALA A 192 10.43 2.26 9.71
CA ALA A 192 10.16 1.04 10.44
C ALA A 192 9.70 -0.10 9.52
N HIS A 193 8.83 0.17 8.55
CA HIS A 193 8.43 -0.83 7.56
C HIS A 193 9.56 -1.25 6.62
N VAL A 194 10.40 -0.30 6.18
CA VAL A 194 11.57 -0.61 5.35
C VAL A 194 12.52 -1.53 6.12
N MET A 195 12.81 -1.20 7.39
CA MET A 195 13.64 -2.04 8.25
C MET A 195 13.02 -3.43 8.46
N ALA A 196 11.74 -3.51 8.81
CA ALA A 196 11.06 -4.78 9.03
C ALA A 196 11.04 -5.65 7.76
N LEU A 197 10.83 -5.07 6.57
CA LEU A 197 10.91 -5.78 5.30
C LEU A 197 12.33 -6.30 5.03
N GLN A 198 13.36 -5.52 5.32
CA GLN A 198 14.75 -5.94 5.17
C GLN A 198 15.09 -7.09 6.13
N ASP A 199 14.70 -6.99 7.39
CA ASP A 199 14.92 -8.05 8.40
C ASP A 199 14.22 -9.36 7.97
N LEU A 200 13.01 -9.26 7.40
CA LEU A 200 12.29 -10.42 6.86
C LEU A 200 12.98 -11.02 5.62
N ILE A 201 13.56 -10.19 4.74
CA ILE A 201 14.33 -10.68 3.58
C ILE A 201 15.57 -11.43 4.07
N ASP A 202 16.27 -10.90 5.06
CA ASP A 202 17.49 -11.51 5.58
C ASP A 202 17.20 -12.82 6.33
N ALA A 203 16.11 -12.85 7.11
CA ALA A 203 15.71 -14.04 7.88
C ALA A 203 15.00 -15.12 7.03
N HIS A 204 14.19 -14.71 6.06
CA HIS A 204 13.25 -15.55 5.33
C HIS A 204 13.24 -15.25 3.82
N SER A 205 14.42 -15.13 3.21
CA SER A 205 14.63 -14.71 1.82
C SER A 205 13.73 -15.37 0.79
N LYS A 206 13.59 -16.70 0.82
CA LYS A 206 12.71 -17.43 -0.11
C LYS A 206 11.23 -17.08 0.09
N GLU A 207 10.78 -16.91 1.32
CA GLU A 207 9.39 -16.54 1.59
C GLU A 207 9.10 -15.12 1.13
N MET A 208 10.01 -14.20 1.42
CA MET A 208 9.89 -12.81 0.99
C MET A 208 9.98 -12.65 -0.53
N HIS A 209 10.85 -13.41 -1.21
CA HIS A 209 10.85 -13.50 -2.67
C HIS A 209 9.47 -13.83 -3.22
N ASN A 210 8.82 -14.88 -2.67
CA ASN A 210 7.47 -15.26 -3.09
C ASN A 210 6.45 -14.15 -2.82
N ILE A 211 6.50 -13.51 -1.64
CA ILE A 211 5.58 -12.41 -1.31
C ILE A 211 5.73 -11.25 -2.28
N LEU A 212 6.96 -10.77 -2.51
CA LEU A 212 7.23 -9.61 -3.35
C LEU A 212 6.96 -9.91 -4.84
N ALA A 213 7.27 -11.12 -5.32
CA ALA A 213 6.93 -11.57 -6.66
C ALA A 213 5.42 -11.70 -6.85
N ASP A 214 4.70 -12.31 -5.91
CA ASP A 214 3.24 -12.47 -5.96
C ASP A 214 2.53 -11.10 -5.94
N LEU A 215 3.05 -10.12 -5.18
CA LEU A 215 2.56 -8.74 -5.19
C LEU A 215 2.71 -8.08 -6.56
N LEU A 216 3.87 -8.23 -7.19
CA LEU A 216 4.13 -7.67 -8.52
C LEU A 216 3.24 -8.33 -9.58
N GLU A 217 3.11 -9.65 -9.55
CA GLU A 217 2.24 -10.39 -10.45
C GLU A 217 0.78 -9.98 -10.29
N TYR A 218 0.28 -9.88 -9.05
CA TYR A 218 -1.07 -9.39 -8.76
C TYR A 218 -1.32 -8.01 -9.38
N CYS A 219 -0.35 -7.10 -9.26
CA CYS A 219 -0.43 -5.76 -9.84
C CYS A 219 -0.44 -5.79 -11.38
N GLY A 220 0.27 -6.73 -11.99
CA GLY A 220 0.33 -6.93 -13.44
C GLY A 220 -0.92 -7.56 -14.06
N THR A 221 -1.79 -8.21 -13.26
CA THR A 221 -3.03 -8.81 -13.77
C THR A 221 -3.97 -7.74 -14.35
N LYS A 222 -4.43 -7.92 -15.59
CA LYS A 222 -5.49 -7.07 -16.15
C LYS A 222 -6.77 -7.32 -15.38
N THR A 223 -7.35 -6.28 -14.78
CA THR A 223 -8.69 -6.37 -14.21
C THR A 223 -9.67 -6.55 -15.36
N THR A 224 -10.07 -7.79 -15.66
CA THR A 224 -11.20 -8.05 -16.55
C THR A 224 -12.44 -7.57 -15.82
N THR A 225 -12.82 -6.31 -16.02
CA THR A 225 -14.14 -5.83 -15.62
C THR A 225 -15.16 -6.69 -16.36
N GLN A 226 -15.78 -7.65 -15.66
CA GLN A 226 -17.02 -8.24 -16.12
C GLN A 226 -18.01 -7.07 -16.24
N ARG A 227 -18.19 -6.58 -17.47
CA ARG A 227 -19.37 -5.82 -17.86
C ARG A 227 -20.55 -6.72 -17.51
N GLY A 228 -21.33 -6.33 -16.51
CA GLY A 228 -22.57 -7.00 -16.17
C GLY A 228 -23.38 -7.21 -17.45
N GLY A 229 -23.51 -8.47 -17.85
CA GLY A 229 -24.44 -8.86 -18.89
C GLY A 229 -25.82 -8.51 -18.39
N GLY A 230 -26.43 -7.50 -19.01
CA GLY A 230 -27.81 -7.15 -18.76
C GLY A 230 -28.68 -8.38 -19.00
N ALA A 231 -29.28 -8.89 -17.93
CA ALA A 231 -30.39 -9.82 -18.01
C ALA A 231 -31.62 -9.04 -18.50
N LEU A 232 -31.78 -8.95 -19.82
CA LEU A 232 -33.05 -8.64 -20.48
C LEU A 232 -33.09 -9.42 -21.80
N GLN A 233 -33.55 -10.67 -21.73
CA GLN A 233 -34.11 -11.37 -22.89
C GLN A 233 -35.49 -11.91 -22.53
N LEU A 234 -36.48 -11.22 -23.11
CA LEU A 234 -37.68 -11.75 -23.78
C LEU A 234 -38.61 -12.62 -22.93
N ALA A 235 -39.61 -11.96 -22.33
CA ALA A 235 -40.93 -12.57 -22.17
C ALA A 235 -41.69 -12.39 -23.49
N ASP A 236 -41.65 -13.42 -24.33
CA ASP A 236 -42.65 -13.60 -25.39
C ASP A 236 -43.92 -14.14 -24.73
N PHE A 237 -44.95 -13.30 -24.67
CA PHE A 237 -46.33 -13.75 -24.46
C PHE A 237 -46.89 -14.19 -25.81
N SER A 238 -47.10 -15.50 -25.95
CA SER A 238 -48.15 -16.08 -26.81
C SER A 238 -49.35 -16.44 -25.93
#